data_AF-A0A2I8ETG8-F1
#
_entry.id   AF-A0A2I8ETG8-F1
#
_cell.length_a   1.000
_cell.length_b   1.000
_cell.length_c   1.000
_cell.angle_alpha   90.00
_cell.angle_beta   90.00
_cell.angle_gamma   90.00
#
_symmetry.space_group_name_H-M   'P 1'
#
loop_
_entity.id
_entity.type
_entity.pdbx_description
1 polymer ?
#
loop_
_entity_poly.entity_id
_entity_poly.type
_entity_poly.pdbx_seq_one_letter_code
_entity_poly.pdbx_strand_id
1 'polypeptide(L)'
;MNRAIPEHWVERLFERMESIWGARFQDFWRNVPDPEQIKAVWREGLAGMSGEALRRGVAALFHEKSPPTLPRFIELCHIDPMYVQREQPALTHAHCVTPVGEAHLAKIQELLAKHNLPKREPGGGADGIRWAFRIVREANERDVPLNRLAIAQDAIRNWCASHGCSRDDLDEYGEFVRDPNARADDVELPPLVPSPHIIDASEQYTAREPGSDDEEVTT
;
A
#
# COMPACT_ATOMS: atom_id res chain seq x y z
N MET A 1 -21.77 -27.51 -23.77
CA MET A 1 -21.97 -28.56 -22.73
C MET A 1 -20.75 -28.54 -21.83
N ASN A 2 -20.87 -28.00 -20.62
CA ASN A 2 -19.73 -27.92 -19.68
C ASN A 2 -19.32 -29.35 -19.31
N ARG A 3 -18.06 -29.69 -19.54
CA ARG A 3 -17.51 -31.01 -19.23
C ARG A 3 -17.48 -31.17 -17.71
N ALA A 4 -18.31 -32.06 -17.18
CA ALA A 4 -18.33 -32.39 -15.76
C ALA A 4 -16.93 -32.85 -15.29
N ILE A 5 -16.58 -32.51 -14.04
CA ILE A 5 -15.32 -32.96 -13.45
C ILE A 5 -15.34 -34.50 -13.30
N PRO A 6 -14.19 -35.19 -13.48
CA PRO A 6 -14.08 -36.62 -13.23
C PRO A 6 -14.51 -37.02 -11.81
N GLU A 7 -15.16 -38.17 -11.69
CA GLU A 7 -15.74 -38.68 -10.43
C GLU A 7 -14.73 -38.82 -9.30
N HIS A 8 -13.61 -39.47 -9.61
CA HIS A 8 -12.51 -39.72 -8.67
C HIS A 8 -11.98 -38.45 -8.02
N TRP A 9 -12.12 -37.28 -8.66
CA TRP A 9 -11.68 -36.02 -8.08
C TRP A 9 -12.62 -35.56 -6.97
N VAL A 10 -13.93 -35.67 -7.17
CA VAL A 10 -14.94 -35.34 -6.15
C VAL A 10 -14.89 -36.32 -4.99
N GLU A 11 -14.64 -37.60 -5.26
CA GLU A 11 -14.43 -38.60 -4.20
C GLU A 11 -13.25 -38.23 -3.29
N ARG A 12 -12.09 -37.93 -3.89
CA ARG A 12 -10.92 -37.48 -3.14
C ARG A 12 -11.16 -36.17 -2.37
N LEU A 13 -11.98 -35.28 -2.90
CA LEU A 13 -12.38 -34.06 -2.20
C LEU A 13 -13.20 -34.40 -0.94
N PHE A 14 -14.17 -35.31 -1.06
CA PHE A 14 -15.00 -35.74 0.06
C PHE A 14 -14.20 -36.51 1.12
N GLU A 15 -13.30 -37.40 0.72
CA GLU A 15 -12.36 -38.08 1.63
C GLU A 15 -11.51 -37.08 2.42
N ARG A 16 -11.06 -36.01 1.75
CA ARG A 16 -10.29 -34.94 2.40
C ARG A 16 -11.14 -34.13 3.38
N MET A 17 -12.37 -33.79 3.02
CA MET A 17 -13.29 -33.10 3.93
C MET A 17 -13.63 -33.96 5.15
N GLU A 18 -13.86 -35.26 4.94
CA GLU A 18 -14.06 -36.22 6.03
C GLU A 18 -12.83 -36.29 6.95
N SER A 19 -11.62 -36.24 6.40
CA SER A 19 -10.38 -36.22 7.19
C SER A 19 -10.19 -34.93 8.01
N ILE A 20 -10.70 -33.78 7.53
CA ILE A 20 -10.57 -32.48 8.22
C ILE A 20 -11.57 -32.37 9.38
N TRP A 21 -12.84 -32.75 9.16
CA TRP A 21 -13.92 -32.52 10.13
C TRP A 21 -14.39 -33.79 10.85
N GLY A 22 -14.01 -34.98 10.39
CA GLY A 22 -14.35 -36.26 11.00
C GLY A 22 -15.85 -36.47 11.16
N ALA A 23 -16.27 -36.84 12.38
CA ALA A 23 -17.68 -37.09 12.71
C ALA A 23 -18.61 -35.91 12.37
N ARG A 24 -18.14 -34.66 12.43
CA ARG A 24 -18.95 -33.48 12.08
C ARG A 24 -19.33 -33.45 10.60
N PHE A 25 -18.49 -33.98 9.72
CA PHE A 25 -18.80 -34.09 8.30
C PHE A 25 -19.89 -35.15 8.08
N GLN A 26 -19.76 -36.30 8.74
CA GLN A 26 -20.74 -37.38 8.67
C GLN A 26 -22.11 -36.94 9.23
N ASP A 27 -22.12 -36.20 10.33
CA ASP A 27 -23.36 -35.67 10.92
C ASP A 27 -24.07 -34.66 10.01
N PHE A 28 -23.32 -33.88 9.22
CA PHE A 28 -23.88 -32.92 8.28
C PHE A 28 -24.69 -33.58 7.15
N TRP A 29 -24.29 -34.80 6.75
CA TRP A 29 -24.92 -35.55 5.64
C TRP A 29 -25.75 -36.75 6.09
N ARG A 30 -25.87 -37.00 7.41
CA ARG A 30 -26.51 -38.18 8.01
C ARG A 30 -27.93 -38.46 7.53
N ASN A 31 -28.69 -37.42 7.17
CA ASN A 31 -30.09 -37.52 6.77
C ASN A 31 -30.30 -37.45 5.25
N VAL A 32 -29.23 -37.51 4.45
CA VAL A 32 -29.38 -37.47 2.99
C VAL A 32 -29.67 -38.88 2.45
N PRO A 33 -30.78 -39.08 1.72
CA PRO A 33 -31.18 -40.39 1.22
C PRO A 33 -30.21 -40.99 0.19
N ASP A 34 -29.55 -40.14 -0.59
CA ASP A 34 -28.66 -40.55 -1.68
C ASP A 34 -27.36 -39.73 -1.70
N PRO A 35 -26.23 -40.29 -1.21
CA PRO A 35 -24.95 -39.63 -1.22
C PRO A 35 -24.31 -39.54 -2.62
N GLU A 36 -24.68 -40.42 -3.56
CA GLU A 36 -24.17 -40.38 -4.94
C GLU A 36 -24.74 -39.18 -5.70
N GLN A 37 -26.02 -38.88 -5.47
CA GLN A 37 -26.67 -37.70 -6.04
C GLN A 37 -25.98 -36.39 -5.60
N ILE A 38 -25.52 -36.30 -4.35
CA ILE A 38 -24.75 -35.13 -3.89
C ILE A 38 -23.45 -35.00 -4.70
N LYS A 39 -22.69 -36.09 -4.83
CA LYS A 39 -21.44 -36.09 -5.60
C LYS A 39 -21.69 -35.70 -7.06
N ALA A 40 -22.79 -36.15 -7.67
CA ALA A 40 -23.18 -35.76 -9.02
C ALA A 40 -23.43 -34.24 -9.14
N VAL A 41 -24.20 -33.66 -8.21
CA VAL A 41 -24.46 -32.21 -8.17
C VAL A 41 -23.16 -31.41 -7.98
N TRP A 42 -22.24 -31.91 -7.16
CA TRP A 42 -20.91 -31.28 -7.00
C TRP A 42 -20.07 -31.35 -8.27
N ARG A 43 -20.10 -32.48 -9.00
CA ARG A 43 -19.40 -32.61 -10.28
C ARG A 43 -19.90 -31.64 -11.34
N GLU A 44 -21.21 -31.42 -11.38
CA GLU A 44 -21.84 -30.46 -12.28
C GLU A 44 -21.58 -29.01 -11.86
N GLY A 45 -21.72 -28.71 -10.57
CA GLY A 45 -21.50 -27.35 -10.05
C GLY A 45 -20.07 -26.86 -10.15
N LEU A 46 -19.10 -27.77 -10.12
CA LEU A 46 -17.68 -27.44 -10.32
C LEU A 46 -17.25 -27.51 -11.80
N ALA A 47 -18.15 -27.91 -12.70
CA ALA A 47 -17.85 -27.95 -14.13
C ALA A 47 -17.55 -26.54 -14.66
N GLY A 48 -16.32 -26.33 -15.15
CA GLY A 48 -15.85 -25.04 -15.66
C GLY A 48 -14.90 -24.28 -14.73
N MET A 49 -14.62 -24.80 -13.52
CA MET A 49 -13.58 -24.23 -12.67
C MET A 49 -12.17 -24.60 -13.16
N SER A 50 -11.24 -23.65 -13.08
CA SER A 50 -9.83 -23.92 -13.38
C SER A 50 -9.21 -24.79 -12.28
N GLY A 51 -8.23 -25.62 -12.65
CA GLY A 51 -7.52 -26.47 -11.67
C GLY A 51 -6.79 -25.66 -10.59
N GLU A 52 -6.45 -24.39 -10.86
CA GLU A 52 -5.90 -23.47 -9.86
C GLU A 52 -6.95 -23.01 -8.85
N ALA A 53 -8.15 -22.65 -9.32
CA ALA A 53 -9.26 -22.27 -8.45
C ALA A 53 -9.64 -23.41 -7.50
N LEU A 54 -9.68 -24.64 -8.01
CA LEU A 54 -9.96 -25.83 -7.20
C LEU A 54 -8.87 -26.11 -6.16
N ARG A 55 -7.58 -26.01 -6.53
CA ARG A 55 -6.47 -26.16 -5.58
C ARG A 55 -6.53 -25.12 -4.46
N ARG A 56 -6.90 -23.88 -4.80
CA ARG A 56 -7.10 -22.80 -3.84
C ARG A 56 -8.26 -23.07 -2.90
N GLY A 57 -9.42 -23.48 -3.43
CA GLY A 57 -10.58 -23.86 -2.62
C GLY A 57 -10.23 -24.96 -1.63
N VAL A 58 -9.48 -25.99 -2.06
CA VAL A 58 -9.00 -27.07 -1.19
C VAL A 58 -8.06 -26.56 -0.09
N ALA A 59 -7.18 -25.59 -0.38
CA ALA A 59 -6.33 -24.98 0.64
C ALA A 59 -7.14 -24.13 1.63
N ALA A 60 -8.19 -23.44 1.17
CA ALA A 60 -9.04 -22.62 2.01
C ALA A 60 -9.90 -23.43 3.00
N LEU A 61 -10.16 -24.71 2.70
CA LEU A 61 -10.88 -25.62 3.61
C LEU A 61 -10.28 -25.69 5.02
N PHE A 62 -8.95 -25.58 5.14
CA PHE A 62 -8.26 -25.66 6.44
C PHE A 62 -8.55 -24.48 7.38
N HIS A 63 -9.06 -23.36 6.83
CA HIS A 63 -9.39 -22.17 7.61
C HIS A 63 -10.87 -22.10 7.99
N GLU A 64 -11.70 -22.99 7.45
CA GLU A 64 -13.15 -22.96 7.65
C GLU A 64 -13.55 -23.74 8.91
N LYS A 65 -14.48 -23.19 9.70
CA LYS A 65 -14.86 -23.77 11.01
C LYS A 65 -15.83 -24.94 10.89
N SER A 66 -16.56 -25.02 9.78
CA SER A 66 -17.57 -26.04 9.52
C SER A 66 -17.42 -26.61 8.11
N PRO A 67 -17.87 -27.84 7.86
CA PRO A 67 -17.96 -28.39 6.51
C PRO A 67 -18.64 -27.42 5.55
N PRO A 68 -18.05 -27.09 4.38
CA PRO A 68 -18.68 -26.20 3.43
C PRO A 68 -19.78 -26.89 2.63
N THR A 69 -20.79 -26.12 2.23
CA THR A 69 -21.76 -26.51 1.19
C THR A 69 -21.17 -26.27 -0.20
N LEU A 70 -21.78 -26.80 -1.26
CA LEU A 70 -21.31 -26.58 -2.64
C LEU A 70 -21.17 -25.09 -3.00
N PRO A 71 -22.18 -24.22 -2.75
CA PRO A 71 -22.04 -22.78 -3.02
C PRO A 71 -20.89 -22.16 -2.22
N ARG A 72 -20.75 -22.55 -0.95
CA ARG A 72 -19.66 -22.06 -0.10
C ARG A 72 -18.30 -22.51 -0.62
N PHE A 73 -18.17 -23.74 -1.09
CA PHE A 73 -16.93 -24.22 -1.68
C PHE A 73 -16.59 -23.50 -2.99
N ILE A 74 -17.60 -23.19 -3.80
CA ILE A 74 -17.44 -22.34 -5.00
C ILE A 74 -16.90 -20.96 -4.61
N GLU A 75 -17.45 -20.32 -3.58
CA GLU A 75 -16.93 -19.05 -3.04
C GLU A 75 -15.46 -19.16 -2.63
N LEU A 76 -15.06 -20.25 -1.95
CA LEU A 76 -13.67 -20.49 -1.56
C LEU A 76 -12.72 -20.75 -2.75
N CYS A 77 -13.24 -21.29 -3.85
CA CYS A 77 -12.46 -21.50 -5.08
C CYS A 77 -12.22 -20.17 -5.82
N HIS A 78 -13.17 -19.24 -5.73
CA HIS A 78 -13.02 -17.90 -6.25
C HIS A 78 -12.04 -17.10 -5.39
N ILE A 79 -11.25 -16.25 -6.03
CA ILE A 79 -10.56 -15.18 -5.32
C ILE A 79 -11.68 -14.23 -4.90
N ASP A 80 -11.95 -14.11 -3.60
CA ASP A 80 -12.80 -13.03 -3.12
C ASP A 80 -12.20 -11.73 -3.71
N PRO A 81 -12.92 -11.02 -4.60
CA PRO A 81 -12.40 -9.85 -5.29
C PRO A 81 -11.99 -8.71 -4.34
N MET A 82 -12.18 -8.87 -3.03
CA MET A 82 -11.59 -8.00 -2.02
C MET A 82 -10.06 -7.87 -2.12
N TYR A 83 -9.33 -8.87 -2.66
CA TYR A 83 -7.86 -8.80 -2.84
C TYR A 83 -7.35 -9.02 -4.26
N VAL A 84 -8.24 -9.13 -5.26
CA VAL A 84 -7.80 -8.79 -6.61
C VAL A 84 -7.68 -7.29 -6.59
N GLN A 85 -6.47 -6.77 -6.28
CA GLN A 85 -6.14 -5.41 -6.64
C GLN A 85 -6.55 -5.28 -8.09
N ARG A 86 -7.61 -4.50 -8.37
CA ARG A 86 -7.84 -4.02 -9.73
C ARG A 86 -6.48 -3.53 -10.17
N GLU A 87 -5.99 -4.01 -11.31
CA GLU A 87 -4.76 -3.51 -11.89
C GLU A 87 -4.94 -2.00 -12.03
N GLN A 88 -4.54 -1.25 -11.00
CA GLN A 88 -4.54 0.18 -11.05
C GLN A 88 -3.42 0.46 -12.02
N PRO A 89 -3.68 1.21 -13.10
CA PRO A 89 -2.62 1.61 -13.99
C PRO A 89 -1.53 2.22 -13.11
N ALA A 90 -0.29 1.78 -13.31
CA ALA A 90 0.84 2.30 -12.55
C ALA A 90 0.75 3.83 -12.53
N LEU A 91 0.97 4.45 -11.37
CA LEU A 91 1.03 5.90 -11.25
C LEU A 91 2.19 6.41 -12.10
N THR A 92 1.91 6.68 -13.37
CA THR A 92 2.83 7.33 -14.28
C THR A 92 2.70 8.85 -14.11
N HIS A 93 3.76 9.58 -14.42
CA HIS A 93 3.74 11.05 -14.44
C HIS A 93 2.81 11.63 -15.54
N ALA A 94 2.21 10.78 -16.38
CA ALA A 94 1.19 11.19 -17.33
C ALA A 94 -0.12 11.43 -16.57
N HIS A 95 -0.36 12.68 -16.18
CA HIS A 95 -1.65 13.10 -15.65
C HIS A 95 -2.70 13.05 -16.77
N CYS A 96 -3.38 11.92 -16.95
CA CYS A 96 -4.61 11.92 -17.72
C CYS A 96 -5.72 12.49 -16.83
N VAL A 97 -6.07 13.76 -17.04
CA VAL A 97 -7.29 14.31 -16.46
C VAL A 97 -8.45 13.53 -17.09
N THR A 98 -9.21 12.82 -16.25
CA THR A 98 -10.39 12.11 -16.74
C THR A 98 -11.51 13.12 -17.03
N PRO A 99 -12.45 12.82 -17.95
CA PRO A 99 -13.60 13.69 -18.20
C PRO A 99 -14.43 14.00 -16.94
N VAL A 100 -14.46 13.06 -15.98
CA VAL A 100 -15.08 13.27 -14.66
C VAL A 100 -14.26 14.26 -13.83
N GLY A 101 -12.93 14.18 -13.88
CA GLY A 101 -12.03 15.13 -13.25
C GLY A 101 -12.21 16.56 -13.76
N GLU A 102 -12.42 16.74 -15.06
CA GLU A 102 -12.73 18.04 -15.65
C GLU A 102 -14.04 18.64 -15.11
N ALA A 103 -15.10 17.81 -15.04
CA ALA A 103 -16.39 18.24 -14.48
C ALA A 103 -16.28 18.63 -13.00
N HIS A 104 -15.49 17.89 -12.22
CA HIS A 104 -15.24 18.21 -10.81
C HIS A 104 -14.44 19.51 -10.65
N LEU A 105 -13.42 19.72 -11.49
CA LEU A 105 -12.65 20.97 -11.49
C LEU A 105 -13.54 22.17 -11.82
N ALA A 106 -14.42 22.06 -12.82
CA ALA A 106 -15.37 23.11 -13.17
C ALA A 106 -16.29 23.46 -11.98
N LYS A 107 -16.79 22.45 -11.26
CA LYS A 107 -17.62 22.63 -10.06
C LYS A 107 -16.86 23.33 -8.93
N ILE A 108 -15.60 22.98 -8.71
CA ILE A 108 -14.74 23.64 -7.71
C ILE A 108 -14.52 25.10 -8.09
N GLN A 109 -14.24 25.39 -9.36
CA GLN A 109 -14.05 26.76 -9.86
C GLN A 109 -15.31 27.61 -9.68
N GLU A 110 -16.49 27.06 -9.98
CA GLU A 110 -17.78 27.74 -9.77
C GLU A 110 -18.01 28.08 -8.29
N LEU A 111 -17.75 27.12 -7.39
CA LEU A 111 -17.87 27.35 -5.95
C LEU A 111 -16.89 28.43 -5.46
N LEU A 112 -15.65 28.43 -5.94
CA LEU A 112 -14.65 29.44 -5.60
C LEU A 112 -15.05 30.83 -6.11
N ALA A 113 -15.56 30.92 -7.34
CA ALA A 113 -16.06 32.18 -7.91
C ALA A 113 -17.26 32.72 -7.12
N LYS A 114 -18.18 31.84 -6.71
CA LYS A 114 -19.36 32.22 -5.91
C LYS A 114 -18.99 32.72 -4.52
N HIS A 115 -17.97 32.14 -3.89
CA HIS A 115 -17.55 32.53 -2.54
C HIS A 115 -16.62 33.75 -2.48
N ASN A 116 -16.21 34.31 -3.63
CA ASN A 116 -15.35 35.48 -3.75
C ASN A 116 -14.17 35.46 -2.75
N LEU A 117 -13.64 34.25 -2.52
CA LEU A 117 -12.52 34.07 -1.62
C LEU A 117 -11.34 34.80 -2.26
N PRO A 118 -10.61 35.66 -1.52
CA PRO A 118 -9.41 36.26 -2.05
C PRO A 118 -8.52 35.12 -2.54
N LYS A 119 -8.31 35.04 -3.86
CA LYS A 119 -7.35 34.13 -4.46
C LYS A 119 -6.01 34.55 -3.86
N ARG A 120 -5.57 33.85 -2.81
CA ARG A 120 -4.31 34.14 -2.16
C ARG A 120 -3.27 33.73 -3.18
N GLU A 121 -2.85 34.67 -4.01
CA GLU A 121 -1.78 34.42 -4.95
C GLU A 121 -0.60 33.91 -4.12
N PRO A 122 0.02 32.80 -4.52
CA PRO A 122 1.30 32.41 -3.95
C PRO A 122 2.32 33.42 -4.48
N GLY A 123 2.26 34.66 -3.98
CA GLY A 123 3.29 35.64 -4.19
C GLY A 123 4.56 35.04 -3.58
N GLY A 124 5.65 35.05 -4.34
CA GLY A 124 6.97 34.52 -3.99
C GLY A 124 7.67 35.25 -2.84
N GLY A 125 6.92 35.70 -1.83
CA GLY A 125 7.36 36.40 -0.63
C GLY A 125 6.26 36.52 0.44
N ALA A 126 5.25 35.64 0.43
CA ALA A 126 4.25 35.55 1.50
C ALA A 126 4.62 34.39 2.42
N ASP A 127 5.67 34.57 3.22
CA ASP A 127 6.23 33.55 4.10
C ASP A 127 5.17 33.00 5.07
N GLY A 128 4.64 31.82 4.75
CA GLY A 128 3.68 31.13 5.62
C GLY A 128 4.22 30.92 7.04
N ILE A 129 5.54 30.78 7.15
CA ILE A 129 6.22 30.67 8.44
C ILE A 129 6.32 31.99 9.20
N ARG A 130 6.61 33.13 8.54
CA ARG A 130 6.62 34.45 9.21
C ARG A 130 5.23 34.84 9.69
N TRP A 131 4.18 34.46 8.95
CA TRP A 131 2.81 34.58 9.42
C TRP A 131 2.62 33.84 10.75
N ALA A 132 3.05 32.57 10.83
CA ALA A 132 2.87 31.76 12.02
C ALA A 132 3.59 32.35 13.24
N PHE A 133 4.85 32.78 13.10
CA PHE A 133 5.58 33.45 14.19
C PHE A 133 4.92 34.76 14.62
N ARG A 134 4.40 35.56 13.67
CA ARG A 134 3.64 36.78 13.98
C ARG A 134 2.38 36.50 14.80
N ILE A 135 1.65 35.42 14.49
CA ILE A 135 0.45 35.03 15.25
C ILE A 135 0.80 34.65 16.69
N VAL A 136 1.87 33.88 16.89
CA VAL A 136 2.31 33.50 18.24
C VAL A 136 2.74 34.72 19.05
N ARG A 137 3.39 35.71 18.42
CA ARG A 137 3.73 36.98 19.08
C ARG A 137 2.49 37.81 19.40
N GLU A 138 1.57 37.95 18.44
CA GLU A 138 0.30 38.65 18.64
C GLU A 138 -0.49 38.04 19.82
N ALA A 139 -0.45 36.72 19.99
CA ALA A 139 -1.09 36.02 21.11
C ALA A 139 -0.47 36.31 22.48
N ASN A 140 0.78 36.81 22.56
CA ASN A 140 1.37 37.27 23.82
C ASN A 140 0.89 38.67 24.21
N GLU A 141 0.50 39.49 23.22
CA GLU A 141 0.08 40.88 23.42
C GLU A 141 -1.44 41.05 23.45
N ARG A 142 -2.17 40.17 22.75
CA ARG A 142 -3.61 40.25 22.51
C ARG A 142 -4.25 38.87 22.55
N ASP A 143 -5.54 38.84 22.84
CA ASP A 143 -6.31 37.60 22.73
C ASP A 143 -6.52 37.23 21.25
N VAL A 144 -6.05 36.05 20.87
CA VAL A 144 -6.11 35.51 19.50
C VAL A 144 -6.96 34.25 19.52
N PRO A 145 -7.87 34.05 18.54
CA PRO A 145 -8.72 32.86 18.51
C PRO A 145 -7.89 31.57 18.52
N LEU A 146 -8.25 30.63 19.40
CA LEU A 146 -7.48 29.41 19.68
C LEU A 146 -7.11 28.61 18.41
N ASN A 147 -8.03 28.51 17.45
CA ASN A 147 -7.80 27.83 16.19
C ASN A 147 -6.66 28.47 15.37
N ARG A 148 -6.57 29.80 15.38
CA ARG A 148 -5.52 30.54 14.66
C ARG A 148 -4.17 30.36 15.34
N LEU A 149 -4.14 30.33 16.67
CA LEU A 149 -2.92 30.05 17.45
C LEU A 149 -2.44 28.60 17.23
N ALA A 150 -3.35 27.62 17.26
CA ALA A 150 -3.01 26.22 17.06
C ALA A 150 -2.41 25.95 15.67
N ILE A 151 -3.00 26.52 14.62
CA ILE A 151 -2.48 26.40 13.25
C ILE A 151 -1.09 27.03 13.14
N ALA A 152 -0.86 28.17 13.79
CA ALA A 152 0.44 28.81 13.80
C ALA A 152 1.50 27.97 14.54
N GLN A 153 1.17 27.41 15.70
CA GLN A 153 2.07 26.54 16.46
C GLN A 153 2.43 25.26 15.69
N ASP A 154 1.45 24.63 15.04
CA ASP A 154 1.68 23.44 14.22
C ASP A 154 2.56 23.74 13.01
N ALA A 155 2.37 24.88 12.35
CA ALA A 155 3.22 25.33 11.25
C ALA A 155 4.67 25.55 11.69
N ILE A 156 4.89 26.18 12.85
CA ILE A 156 6.23 26.39 13.43
C ILE A 156 6.89 25.06 13.78
N ARG A 157 6.15 24.14 14.44
CA ARG A 157 6.67 22.83 14.83
C ARG A 157 7.13 22.03 13.61
N ASN A 158 6.33 21.98 12.55
CA ASN A 158 6.66 21.24 11.34
C ASN A 158 7.83 21.89 10.57
N TRP A 159 7.89 23.22 10.57
CA TRP A 159 8.99 23.95 9.94
C TRP A 159 10.32 23.74 10.69
N CYS A 160 10.35 23.84 12.02
CA CYS A 160 11.58 23.62 12.77
C CYS A 160 12.01 22.14 12.80
N ALA A 161 11.08 21.19 12.64
CA ALA A 161 11.44 19.79 12.42
C ALA A 161 12.22 19.55 11.10
N SER A 162 12.02 20.40 10.08
CA SER A 162 12.70 20.26 8.79
C SER A 162 13.91 21.18 8.60
N HIS A 163 13.91 22.36 9.24
CA HIS A 163 14.93 23.39 9.03
C HIS A 163 15.80 23.67 10.27
N GLY A 164 15.57 22.98 11.40
CA GLY A 164 16.42 23.10 12.60
C GLY A 164 16.37 24.46 13.30
N CYS A 165 15.25 25.19 13.22
CA CYS A 165 15.13 26.52 13.82
C CYS A 165 14.78 26.52 15.32
N SER A 166 15.19 27.61 15.99
CA SER A 166 14.78 28.02 17.33
C SER A 166 13.86 29.24 17.29
N ARG A 167 13.11 29.47 18.37
CA ARG A 167 12.23 30.64 18.52
C ARG A 167 13.00 31.97 18.51
N ASP A 168 14.30 31.93 18.80
CA ASP A 168 15.18 33.10 18.90
C ASP A 168 15.80 33.52 17.55
N ASP A 169 15.45 32.84 16.45
CA ASP A 169 16.01 33.11 15.12
C ASP A 169 15.39 34.32 14.40
N LEU A 170 14.41 34.99 15.01
CA LEU A 170 13.75 36.19 14.48
C LEU A 170 14.05 37.43 15.32
N ASP A 171 14.19 38.58 14.67
CA ASP A 171 14.42 39.88 15.30
C ASP A 171 13.11 40.54 15.83
N GLU A 172 13.25 41.74 16.38
CA GLU A 172 12.13 42.56 16.91
C GLU A 172 11.06 42.87 15.84
N TYR A 173 11.43 42.87 14.56
CA TYR A 173 10.52 43.13 13.44
C TYR A 173 9.94 41.85 12.82
N GLY A 174 10.38 40.67 13.28
CA GLY A 174 9.95 39.37 12.76
C GLY A 174 10.65 38.97 11.47
N GLU A 175 11.83 39.55 11.21
CA GLU A 175 12.76 39.13 10.15
C GLU A 175 13.76 38.12 10.71
N PHE A 176 14.25 37.22 9.86
CA PHE A 176 15.22 36.21 10.27
C PHE A 176 16.59 36.86 10.52
N VAL A 177 17.13 36.68 11.72
CA VAL A 177 18.48 37.12 12.10
C VAL A 177 19.54 36.32 11.34
N ARG A 178 19.21 35.07 10.98
CA ARG A 178 19.97 34.19 10.08
C ARG A 178 19.02 33.62 9.05
N ASP A 179 19.31 33.79 7.76
CA ASP A 179 18.43 33.32 6.68
C ASP A 179 18.28 31.79 6.75
N PRO A 180 17.08 31.24 7.04
CA PRO A 180 16.85 29.80 7.07
C PRO A 180 16.88 29.16 5.68
N ASN A 181 16.87 29.97 4.61
CA ASN A 181 17.07 29.54 3.23
C ASN A 181 18.51 29.73 2.75
N ALA A 182 19.44 30.23 3.59
CA ALA A 182 20.86 30.13 3.30
C ALA A 182 21.20 28.65 3.24
N ARG A 183 21.37 28.13 2.02
CA ARG A 183 21.64 26.72 1.77
C ARG A 183 22.87 26.31 2.58
N ALA A 184 22.87 25.10 3.11
CA ALA A 184 24.04 24.45 3.71
C ALA A 184 25.17 24.17 2.69
N ASP A 185 25.25 24.94 1.61
CA ASP A 185 26.28 24.88 0.59
C ASP A 185 27.57 25.61 1.04
N ASP A 186 27.52 26.39 2.12
CA ASP A 186 28.68 27.09 2.70
C ASP A 186 29.37 26.33 3.85
N VAL A 187 28.88 25.12 4.19
CA VAL A 187 29.59 24.23 5.13
C VAL A 187 30.49 23.31 4.31
N GLU A 188 31.79 23.63 4.28
CA GLU A 188 32.82 22.75 3.70
C GLU A 188 32.73 21.36 4.36
N LEU A 189 32.13 20.39 3.65
CA LEU A 189 32.10 19.01 4.09
C LEU A 189 33.53 18.47 4.10
N PRO A 190 33.96 17.72 5.14
CA PRO A 190 35.27 17.08 5.13
C PRO A 190 35.37 16.14 3.92
N PRO A 191 36.54 16.03 3.27
CA PRO A 191 36.70 15.24 2.06
C PRO A 191 36.29 13.78 2.29
N LEU A 192 35.48 13.23 1.40
CA LEU A 192 35.09 11.82 1.44
C LEU A 192 36.34 10.95 1.35
N VAL A 193 36.61 10.19 2.41
CA VAL A 193 37.61 9.13 2.38
C VAL A 193 36.95 7.90 1.75
N PRO A 194 37.47 7.36 0.63
CA PRO A 194 36.88 6.19 -0.01
C PRO A 194 36.92 4.98 0.92
N SER A 195 35.78 4.34 1.09
CA SER A 195 35.62 3.16 1.95
C SER A 195 36.29 1.95 1.29
N PRO A 196 37.16 1.19 1.98
CA PRO A 196 37.97 0.11 1.39
C PRO A 196 37.18 -1.12 0.93
N HIS A 197 35.84 -1.09 1.02
CA HIS A 197 34.96 -2.20 0.68
C HIS A 197 33.94 -1.89 -0.41
N ILE A 198 33.97 -0.68 -0.98
CA ILE A 198 33.18 -0.33 -2.16
C ILE A 198 34.15 -0.25 -3.33
N ILE A 199 34.40 -1.40 -3.96
CA ILE A 199 35.07 -1.46 -5.26
C ILE A 199 34.04 -0.98 -6.27
N ASP A 200 34.37 0.12 -6.95
CA ASP A 200 33.51 0.76 -7.94
C ASP A 200 33.22 -0.21 -9.11
N ALA A 201 31.97 -0.22 -9.57
CA ALA A 201 31.41 -1.20 -10.49
C ALA A 201 31.81 -0.96 -11.97
N SER A 202 33.02 -0.44 -12.21
CA SER A 202 33.46 0.00 -13.54
C SER A 202 34.76 -0.65 -14.05
N GLU A 203 35.40 -1.54 -13.29
CA GLU A 203 36.63 -2.20 -13.76
C GLU A 203 36.54 -3.74 -13.78
N GLN A 204 36.32 -4.24 -15.00
CA GLN A 204 36.88 -5.47 -15.56
C GLN A 204 36.41 -6.82 -14.98
N TYR A 205 35.50 -7.42 -15.75
CA TYR A 205 35.46 -8.86 -16.01
C TYR A 205 36.88 -9.41 -16.21
N THR A 206 37.46 -10.03 -15.19
CA THR A 206 38.46 -11.09 -15.39
C THR A 206 37.79 -12.42 -15.14
N ALA A 207 37.77 -13.23 -16.21
CA ALA A 207 37.18 -14.55 -16.31
C ALA A 207 37.44 -15.42 -15.06
N ARG A 208 36.37 -15.86 -14.40
CA ARG A 208 36.43 -17.06 -13.57
C ARG A 208 36.32 -18.24 -14.53
N GLU A 209 37.44 -18.93 -14.75
CA GLU A 209 37.49 -20.12 -15.60
C GLU A 209 36.56 -21.22 -15.07
N PRO A 210 35.86 -21.96 -15.96
CA PRO A 210 35.04 -23.09 -15.59
C PRO A 210 35.93 -24.29 -15.20
N GLY A 211 35.45 -25.09 -14.25
CA GLY A 211 36.24 -26.07 -13.48
C GLY A 211 37.09 -27.06 -14.27
N SER A 212 38.18 -27.48 -13.63
CA SER A 212 38.97 -28.66 -13.97
C SER A 212 39.34 -29.39 -12.69
N ASP A 213 38.99 -30.67 -12.72
CA ASP A 213 39.27 -31.82 -11.86
C ASP A 213 40.56 -31.90 -11.04
N ASP A 214 40.41 -32.71 -9.98
CA ASP A 214 41.37 -33.66 -9.38
C ASP A 214 42.69 -33.14 -8.78
N GLU A 215 42.93 -33.43 -7.49
CA GLU A 215 43.91 -34.45 -7.07
C GLU A 215 43.91 -34.65 -5.53
N GLU A 216 43.96 -35.93 -5.19
CA GLU A 216 44.35 -36.63 -3.96
C GLU A 216 44.94 -35.83 -2.78
N VAL A 217 44.40 -36.07 -1.58
CA VAL A 217 45.24 -36.16 -0.37
C VAL A 217 45.05 -37.54 0.22
N THR A 218 45.98 -38.42 -0.14
CA THR A 218 46.31 -39.63 0.60
C THR A 218 47.24 -39.30 1.77
N THR A 219 47.10 -40.12 2.81
CA THR A 219 47.93 -40.33 4.01
C THR A 219 47.57 -39.54 5.28
#